data_AF-A0AAN7DUA1-F1
#
_entry.id   AF-A0AAN7DUA1-F1
#
_cell.length_a   1.000
_cell.length_b   1.000
_cell.length_c   1.000
_cell.angle_alpha   90.00
_cell.angle_beta   90.00
_cell.angle_gamma   90.00
#
_symmetry.space_group_name_H-M   'P 1'
#
loop_
_entity.id
_entity.type
_entity.pdbx_description
1 polymer ?
#
loop_
_entity_poly.entity_id
_entity_poly.type
_entity_poly.pdbx_seq_one_letter_code
_entity_poly.pdbx_strand_id
1 'polypeptide(L)'
;MPSVASISATLDRSHHRQEQVGRISAAFPLIDPVDAFYLLNPSGDLSSTQVEFENWFRDHNLEGKAGSAPPAEELVAALKSHDLFIYFGHGSGAQYIPRHEIQKLENCAATLLMGCSSGSLTLNGSYVPQGTPLSYLLAGSPVIVANLWEVTDKDIDRFGKAMLDAWLRERTSPSLGCAQSDLVVEEFEARTIRGCKGNVRRKTRRKKSPEVHDTSSIKDSCDHGPKIGSFMSQAREACTRPFLTGASPVCYGIPTGIRRKTDL
;
A
#
# COMPACT_ATOMS: atom_id res chain seq x y z
N MET A 1 10.56 -0.04 -5.59
CA MET A 1 10.46 -1.38 -6.20
C MET A 1 11.81 -1.78 -6.78
N PRO A 2 12.22 -3.05 -6.68
CA PRO A 2 13.55 -3.49 -7.10
C PRO A 2 13.73 -3.59 -8.63
N SER A 3 12.67 -3.85 -9.40
CA SER A 3 12.73 -3.88 -10.86
C SER A 3 11.37 -3.63 -11.53
N VAL A 4 11.39 -3.35 -12.83
CA VAL A 4 10.16 -3.28 -13.65
C VAL A 4 9.46 -4.64 -13.69
N ALA A 5 10.21 -5.73 -13.76
CA ALA A 5 9.67 -7.09 -13.72
C ALA A 5 8.95 -7.37 -12.40
N SER A 6 9.48 -6.91 -11.26
CA SER A 6 8.78 -7.08 -9.98
C SER A 6 7.48 -6.29 -9.94
N ILE A 7 7.44 -5.09 -10.55
CA ILE A 7 6.21 -4.29 -10.63
C ILE A 7 5.14 -5.03 -11.42
N SER A 8 5.48 -5.53 -12.62
CA SER A 8 4.55 -6.30 -13.45
C SER A 8 4.07 -7.54 -12.70
N ALA A 9 5.00 -8.33 -12.13
CA ALA A 9 4.64 -9.55 -11.43
C ALA A 9 3.71 -9.31 -10.22
N THR A 10 3.93 -8.23 -9.45
CA THR A 10 3.04 -7.87 -8.34
C THR A 10 1.66 -7.42 -8.85
N LEU A 11 1.59 -6.63 -9.93
CA LEU A 11 0.33 -6.21 -10.54
C LEU A 11 -0.45 -7.41 -11.09
N ASP A 12 0.20 -8.28 -11.86
CA ASP A 12 -0.41 -9.48 -12.46
C ASP A 12 -0.98 -10.41 -11.38
N ARG A 13 -0.22 -10.65 -10.30
CA ARG A 13 -0.70 -11.41 -9.13
C ARG A 13 -1.92 -10.76 -8.48
N SER A 14 -1.93 -9.43 -8.36
CA SER A 14 -3.04 -8.70 -7.75
C SER A 14 -4.32 -8.78 -8.59
N HIS A 15 -4.21 -8.73 -9.92
CA HIS A 15 -5.34 -8.89 -10.84
C HIS A 15 -5.94 -10.29 -10.77
N HIS A 16 -5.11 -11.33 -10.87
CA HIS A 16 -5.60 -12.72 -10.77
C HIS A 16 -6.33 -12.97 -9.43
N ARG A 17 -5.87 -12.35 -8.35
CA ARG A 17 -6.54 -12.44 -7.04
C ARG A 17 -7.90 -11.74 -7.04
N GLN A 18 -8.02 -10.56 -7.65
CA GLN A 18 -9.29 -9.84 -7.73
C GLN A 18 -10.32 -10.61 -8.59
N GLU A 19 -9.86 -11.22 -9.69
CA GLU A 19 -10.69 -12.05 -10.58
C GLU A 19 -11.23 -13.30 -9.87
N GLN A 20 -10.39 -14.02 -9.12
CA GLN A 20 -10.82 -15.20 -8.36
C GLN A 20 -11.85 -14.87 -7.27
N VAL A 21 -11.77 -13.67 -6.68
CA VAL A 21 -12.72 -13.21 -5.65
C VAL A 21 -13.95 -12.55 -6.29
N GLY A 22 -14.06 -12.52 -7.63
CA GLY A 22 -15.20 -11.94 -8.35
C GLY A 22 -15.39 -10.43 -8.10
N ARG A 23 -14.31 -9.72 -7.75
CA ARG A 23 -14.33 -8.30 -7.40
C ARG A 23 -14.12 -7.42 -8.63
N ILE A 24 -14.60 -6.18 -8.57
CA ILE A 24 -14.38 -5.14 -9.58
C ILE A 24 -12.87 -5.06 -9.88
N SER A 25 -12.50 -5.12 -11.15
CA SER A 25 -11.10 -5.04 -11.59
C SER A 25 -10.57 -3.63 -11.32
N ALA A 26 -9.94 -3.44 -10.18
CA ALA A 26 -9.27 -2.21 -9.83
C ALA A 26 -7.88 -2.21 -10.48
N ALA A 27 -7.42 -1.05 -10.97
CA ALA A 27 -6.10 -0.94 -11.59
C ALA A 27 -4.94 -1.22 -10.61
N PHE A 28 -5.22 -1.18 -9.31
CA PHE A 28 -4.26 -1.36 -8.24
C PHE A 28 -4.86 -2.21 -7.10
N PRO A 29 -4.04 -2.90 -6.30
CA PRO A 29 -4.51 -3.65 -5.14
C PRO A 29 -5.18 -2.73 -4.10
N LEU A 30 -6.20 -3.28 -3.43
CA LEU A 30 -6.92 -2.64 -2.33
C LEU A 30 -6.83 -3.53 -1.09
N ILE A 31 -6.39 -2.96 0.02
CA ILE A 31 -6.28 -3.65 1.32
C ILE A 31 -7.35 -3.15 2.30
N ASP A 32 -7.82 -4.05 3.15
CA ASP A 32 -8.70 -3.69 4.26
C ASP A 32 -7.87 -3.48 5.55
N PRO A 33 -7.83 -2.27 6.15
CA PRO A 33 -7.06 -2.01 7.36
C PRO A 33 -7.64 -2.66 8.63
N VAL A 34 -8.88 -3.17 8.59
CA VAL A 34 -9.50 -3.92 9.70
C VAL A 34 -9.25 -5.43 9.59
N ASP A 35 -9.00 -5.92 8.37
CA ASP A 35 -8.49 -7.29 8.16
C ASP A 35 -6.97 -7.30 8.36
N ALA A 36 -6.56 -7.10 9.61
CA ALA A 36 -5.17 -6.95 9.98
C ALA A 36 -4.77 -7.79 11.19
N PHE A 37 -3.55 -8.31 11.14
CA PHE A 37 -2.90 -8.95 12.28
C PHE A 37 -1.78 -8.05 12.82
N TYR A 38 -1.76 -7.78 14.12
CA TYR A 38 -0.71 -6.96 14.76
C TYR A 38 0.25 -7.78 15.63
N LEU A 39 1.52 -7.39 15.60
CA LEU A 39 2.57 -7.83 16.53
C LEU A 39 3.18 -6.60 17.21
N LEU A 40 2.85 -6.41 18.48
CA LEU A 40 3.17 -5.21 19.26
C LEU A 40 4.10 -5.57 20.43
N ASN A 41 5.23 -4.89 20.53
CA ASN A 41 6.20 -5.05 21.62
C ASN A 41 6.52 -6.53 21.95
N PRO A 42 6.93 -7.36 20.97
CA PRO A 42 7.22 -8.78 21.24
C PRO A 42 8.39 -9.03 22.20
N SER A 43 9.31 -8.06 22.33
CA SER A 43 10.43 -8.11 23.28
C SER A 43 10.05 -7.70 24.71
N GLY A 44 8.90 -7.04 24.90
CA GLY A 44 8.42 -6.57 26.20
C GLY A 44 9.05 -5.27 26.71
N ASP A 45 10.03 -4.69 26.00
CA ASP A 45 10.77 -3.50 26.44
C ASP A 45 10.20 -2.17 25.94
N LEU A 46 9.33 -2.17 24.93
CA LEU A 46 8.67 -0.98 24.37
C LEU A 46 7.34 -0.66 25.08
N SER A 47 7.40 -0.46 26.39
CA SER A 47 6.20 -0.24 27.23
C SER A 47 5.35 0.98 26.81
N SER A 48 5.99 2.10 26.46
CA SER A 48 5.28 3.31 26.02
C SER A 48 4.52 3.07 24.71
N THR A 49 5.16 2.45 23.72
CA THR A 49 4.57 2.10 22.43
C THR A 49 3.43 1.10 22.62
N GLN A 50 3.62 0.11 23.50
CA GLN A 50 2.56 -0.85 23.81
C GLN A 50 1.31 -0.14 24.36
N VAL A 51 1.46 0.74 25.36
CA VAL A 51 0.31 1.47 25.92
C VAL A 51 -0.39 2.34 24.89
N GLU A 52 0.35 2.99 23.99
CA GLU A 52 -0.20 3.85 22.95
C GLU A 52 -1.08 3.08 21.95
N PHE A 53 -0.63 1.90 21.51
CA PHE A 53 -1.29 1.15 20.43
C PHE A 53 -2.19 0.02 20.90
N GLU A 54 -1.96 -0.58 22.07
CA GLU A 54 -2.72 -1.76 22.51
C GLU A 54 -4.20 -1.44 22.69
N ASN A 55 -4.53 -0.29 23.27
CA ASN A 55 -5.93 0.15 23.40
C ASN A 55 -6.52 0.44 22.02
N TRP A 56 -5.77 1.10 21.13
CA TRP A 56 -6.23 1.39 19.77
C TRP A 56 -6.54 0.10 18.99
N PHE A 57 -5.69 -0.93 19.07
CA PHE A 57 -5.95 -2.21 18.40
C PHE A 57 -7.17 -2.93 18.99
N ARG A 58 -7.35 -2.86 20.32
CA ARG A 58 -8.50 -3.44 21.01
C ARG A 58 -9.81 -2.77 20.62
N ASP A 59 -9.84 -1.44 20.55
CA ASP A 59 -11.04 -0.66 20.20
C ASP A 59 -11.52 -0.96 18.76
N HIS A 60 -10.60 -1.37 17.88
CA HIS A 60 -10.90 -1.75 16.50
C HIS A 60 -11.09 -3.27 16.30
N ASN A 61 -11.06 -4.07 17.38
CA ASN A 61 -11.18 -5.53 17.36
C ASN A 61 -10.18 -6.22 16.40
N LEU A 62 -8.95 -5.70 16.32
CA LEU A 62 -7.91 -6.31 15.50
C LEU A 62 -7.35 -7.56 16.18
N GLU A 63 -7.00 -8.57 15.40
CA GLU A 63 -6.35 -9.78 15.89
C GLU A 63 -4.84 -9.51 16.07
N GLY A 64 -4.21 -10.04 17.12
CA GLY A 64 -2.78 -9.90 17.28
C GLY A 64 -2.22 -10.31 18.63
N LYS A 65 -0.92 -10.04 18.80
CA LYS A 65 -0.17 -10.31 20.03
C LYS A 65 0.53 -9.05 20.52
N ALA A 66 0.39 -8.77 21.82
CA ALA A 66 1.06 -7.68 22.51
C ALA A 66 1.95 -8.21 23.64
N GLY A 67 3.13 -7.61 23.84
CA GLY A 67 4.00 -7.83 25.00
C GLY A 67 4.73 -9.18 25.01
N SER A 68 4.54 -10.03 24.01
CA SER A 68 5.22 -11.32 23.89
C SER A 68 5.30 -11.77 22.43
N ALA A 69 6.36 -12.53 22.10
CA ALA A 69 6.54 -13.10 20.77
C ALA A 69 5.74 -14.42 20.64
N PRO A 70 4.81 -14.52 19.67
CA PRO A 70 4.20 -15.80 19.32
C PRO A 70 5.18 -16.71 18.55
N PRO A 71 4.81 -17.99 18.35
CA PRO A 71 5.52 -18.88 17.43
C PRO A 71 5.58 -18.32 16.01
N ALA A 72 6.66 -18.64 15.28
CA ALA A 72 6.85 -18.16 13.91
C ALA A 72 5.75 -18.65 12.97
N GLU A 73 5.21 -19.85 13.21
CA GLU A 73 4.15 -20.47 12.43
C GLU A 73 2.85 -19.66 12.48
N GLU A 74 2.51 -19.10 13.65
CA GLU A 74 1.34 -18.25 13.83
C GLU A 74 1.48 -16.97 13.02
N LEU A 75 2.68 -16.35 13.03
CA LEU A 75 2.95 -15.16 12.25
C LEU A 75 2.96 -15.43 10.73
N VAL A 76 3.49 -16.58 10.32
CA VAL A 76 3.45 -17.02 8.92
C VAL A 76 2.02 -17.27 8.45
N ALA A 77 1.16 -17.83 9.30
CA ALA A 77 -0.26 -17.99 9.02
C ALA A 77 -0.94 -16.62 8.90
N ALA A 78 -0.67 -15.70 9.83
CA ALA A 78 -1.22 -14.35 9.81
C ALA A 78 -0.85 -13.58 8.53
N LEU A 79 0.41 -13.68 8.08
CA LEU A 79 0.89 -13.07 6.82
C LEU A 79 0.19 -13.61 5.57
N LYS A 80 -0.38 -14.82 5.63
CA LYS A 80 -1.12 -15.46 4.53
C LYS A 80 -2.61 -15.16 4.57
N SER A 81 -3.20 -15.06 5.76
CA SER A 81 -4.65 -15.02 5.95
C SER A 81 -5.24 -13.61 5.98
N HIS A 82 -4.45 -12.58 6.27
CA HIS A 82 -4.91 -11.19 6.41
C HIS A 82 -4.45 -10.31 5.24
N ASP A 83 -5.19 -9.24 4.97
CA ASP A 83 -4.80 -8.21 3.99
C ASP A 83 -3.64 -7.32 4.51
N LEU A 84 -3.51 -7.13 5.84
CA LEU A 84 -2.50 -6.27 6.46
C LEU A 84 -1.79 -6.94 7.67
N PHE A 85 -0.47 -6.77 7.76
CA PHE A 85 0.33 -7.13 8.92
C PHE A 85 1.00 -5.90 9.52
N ILE A 86 0.77 -5.66 10.81
CA ILE A 86 1.24 -4.49 11.54
C ILE A 86 2.28 -4.92 12.56
N TYR A 87 3.46 -4.30 12.53
CA TYR A 87 4.55 -4.60 13.45
C TYR A 87 5.05 -3.33 14.13
N PHE A 88 5.09 -3.35 15.46
CA PHE A 88 5.72 -2.33 16.30
C PHE A 88 6.72 -3.02 17.21
N GLY A 89 8.01 -2.85 16.91
CA GLY A 89 9.08 -3.56 17.60
C GLY A 89 10.47 -3.26 17.06
N HIS A 90 11.45 -4.03 17.51
CA HIS A 90 12.84 -3.86 17.09
C HIS A 90 13.15 -4.39 15.70
N GLY A 91 13.83 -3.57 14.89
CA GLY A 91 14.28 -4.02 13.58
C GLY A 91 13.12 -4.27 12.63
N SER A 92 13.24 -5.33 11.83
CA SER A 92 12.22 -5.74 10.85
C SER A 92 11.35 -6.91 11.31
N GLY A 93 11.49 -7.35 12.57
CA GLY A 93 10.85 -8.58 13.06
C GLY A 93 11.48 -9.89 12.55
N ALA A 94 12.63 -9.82 11.87
CA ALA A 94 13.34 -10.99 11.32
C ALA A 94 13.77 -12.02 12.38
N GLN A 95 13.84 -11.60 13.64
CA GLN A 95 14.09 -12.47 14.79
C GLN A 95 12.87 -13.34 15.18
N TYR A 96 11.66 -12.95 14.76
CA TYR A 96 10.42 -13.71 15.00
C TYR A 96 9.95 -14.46 13.76
N ILE A 97 10.14 -13.86 12.58
CA ILE A 97 9.86 -14.51 11.29
C ILE A 97 11.12 -14.45 10.43
N PRO A 98 11.89 -15.55 10.35
CA PRO A 98 13.08 -15.60 9.52
C PRO A 98 12.76 -15.29 8.05
N ARG A 99 13.64 -14.55 7.38
CA ARG A 99 13.44 -14.12 5.97
C ARG A 99 13.14 -15.29 5.01
N HIS A 100 13.76 -16.45 5.23
CA HIS A 100 13.54 -17.62 4.38
C HIS A 100 12.14 -18.23 4.55
N GLU A 101 11.49 -18.06 5.71
CA GLU A 101 10.10 -18.47 5.91
C GLU A 101 9.15 -17.55 5.16
N ILE A 102 9.41 -16.23 5.17
CA ILE A 102 8.65 -15.24 4.39
C ILE A 102 8.78 -15.54 2.88
N GLN A 103 9.98 -15.87 2.40
CA GLN A 103 10.22 -16.16 0.98
C GLN A 103 9.52 -17.42 0.46
N LYS A 104 9.13 -18.35 1.34
CA LYS A 104 8.35 -19.55 0.96
C LYS A 104 6.88 -19.24 0.71
N LEU A 105 6.40 -18.07 1.09
CA LEU A 105 5.01 -17.69 0.89
C LEU A 105 4.80 -17.32 -0.59
N GLU A 106 3.70 -17.77 -1.16
CA GLU A 106 3.29 -17.38 -2.51
C GLU A 106 2.50 -16.07 -2.50
N ASN A 107 1.80 -15.83 -1.38
CA ASN A 107 0.98 -14.67 -1.10
C ASN A 107 1.31 -14.13 0.30
N CYS A 108 1.46 -12.81 0.40
CA CYS A 108 1.82 -12.15 1.63
C CYS A 108 1.01 -10.85 1.79
N ALA A 109 0.60 -10.56 3.01
CA ALA A 109 -0.11 -9.35 3.39
C ALA A 109 0.67 -8.08 3.04
N ALA A 110 -0.03 -6.95 2.89
CA ALA A 110 0.61 -5.65 3.02
C ALA A 110 1.25 -5.53 4.42
N THR A 111 2.35 -4.79 4.55
CA THR A 111 3.12 -4.82 5.79
C THR A 111 3.49 -3.41 6.27
N LEU A 112 3.27 -3.13 7.55
CA LEU A 112 3.72 -1.92 8.24
C LEU A 112 4.76 -2.32 9.30
N LEU A 113 6.05 -2.05 9.04
CA LEU A 113 7.18 -2.42 9.89
C LEU A 113 7.74 -1.21 10.65
N MET A 114 7.13 -0.86 11.78
CA MET A 114 7.55 0.25 12.64
C MET A 114 8.64 -0.19 13.62
N GLY A 115 9.86 -0.28 13.09
CA GLY A 115 11.07 -0.55 13.86
C GLY A 115 12.30 0.10 13.22
N CYS A 116 13.37 0.27 13.98
CA CYS A 116 14.61 0.87 13.49
C CYS A 116 15.23 0.07 12.34
N SER A 117 15.61 0.73 11.25
CA SER A 117 16.26 0.09 10.08
C SER A 117 15.48 -1.08 9.48
N SER A 118 14.15 -1.16 9.71
CA SER A 118 13.31 -2.26 9.23
C SER A 118 13.25 -2.37 7.70
N GLY A 119 13.43 -1.23 7.03
CA GLY A 119 13.42 -1.05 5.59
C GLY A 119 14.82 -1.02 4.96
N SER A 120 15.88 -1.09 5.76
CA SER A 120 17.24 -0.92 5.27
C SER A 120 17.69 -2.10 4.41
N LEU A 121 18.51 -1.81 3.38
CA LEU A 121 19.15 -2.82 2.55
C LEU A 121 20.66 -2.82 2.82
N THR A 122 21.21 -3.99 3.11
CA THR A 122 22.65 -4.17 3.27
C THR A 122 23.30 -4.37 1.90
N LEU A 123 24.31 -3.55 1.61
CA LEU A 123 25.12 -3.64 0.40
C LEU A 123 26.34 -4.54 0.67
N ASN A 124 26.48 -5.59 -0.12
CA ASN A 124 27.59 -6.53 0.00
C ASN A 124 28.55 -6.35 -1.19
N GLY A 125 29.19 -5.18 -1.29
CA GLY A 125 30.08 -4.87 -2.41
C GLY A 125 29.36 -4.97 -3.76
N SER A 126 29.83 -5.89 -4.63
CA SER A 126 29.25 -6.14 -5.95
C SER A 126 28.06 -7.11 -5.96
N TYR A 127 27.66 -7.65 -4.81
CA TYR A 127 26.54 -8.59 -4.69
C TYR A 127 25.19 -7.88 -4.54
N VAL A 128 24.11 -8.59 -4.87
CA VAL A 128 22.74 -8.08 -4.78
C VAL A 128 22.42 -7.65 -3.34
N PRO A 129 21.88 -6.43 -3.12
CA PRO A 129 21.49 -5.95 -1.81
C PRO A 129 20.55 -6.92 -1.09
N GLN A 130 20.69 -7.01 0.23
CA GLN A 130 19.90 -7.91 1.06
C GLN A 130 19.08 -7.13 2.07
N GLY A 131 17.84 -7.53 2.28
CA GLY A 131 17.01 -6.93 3.32
C GLY A 131 15.67 -7.62 3.47
N THR A 132 15.03 -7.40 4.62
CA THR A 132 13.71 -7.95 4.91
C THR A 132 12.63 -7.48 3.92
N PRO A 133 12.58 -6.21 3.49
CA PRO A 133 11.58 -5.77 2.51
C PRO A 133 11.61 -6.56 1.19
N LEU A 134 12.79 -6.98 0.73
CA LEU A 134 12.92 -7.80 -0.48
C LEU A 134 12.29 -9.18 -0.30
N SER A 135 12.33 -9.73 0.92
CA SER A 135 11.72 -11.03 1.23
C SER A 135 10.19 -10.96 1.16
N TYR A 136 9.60 -9.88 1.70
CA TYR A 136 8.16 -9.61 1.59
C TYR A 136 7.72 -9.38 0.13
N LEU A 137 8.50 -8.65 -0.66
CA LEU A 137 8.20 -8.45 -2.08
C LEU A 137 8.25 -9.76 -2.89
N LEU A 138 9.25 -10.62 -2.64
CA LEU A 138 9.34 -11.94 -3.26
C LEU A 138 8.14 -12.82 -2.89
N ALA A 139 7.67 -12.70 -1.65
CA ALA A 139 6.50 -13.36 -1.11
C ALA A 139 5.16 -12.83 -1.67
N GLY A 140 5.19 -11.83 -2.55
CA GLY A 140 3.99 -11.27 -3.18
C GLY A 140 3.30 -10.16 -2.38
N SER A 141 3.95 -9.59 -1.37
CA SER A 141 3.39 -8.44 -0.64
C SER A 141 3.20 -7.25 -1.60
N PRO A 142 2.01 -6.62 -1.65
CA PRO A 142 1.75 -5.51 -2.55
C PRO A 142 2.50 -4.24 -2.13
N VAL A 143 2.74 -4.08 -0.82
CA VAL A 143 3.32 -2.88 -0.23
C VAL A 143 3.87 -3.14 1.17
N ILE A 144 5.05 -2.59 1.44
CA ILE A 144 5.75 -2.62 2.70
C ILE A 144 6.13 -1.20 3.08
N VAL A 145 5.67 -0.71 4.23
CA VAL A 145 6.09 0.55 4.83
C VAL A 145 7.10 0.25 5.93
N ALA A 146 8.29 0.82 5.85
CA ALA A 146 9.41 0.48 6.73
C ALA A 146 10.40 1.64 6.89
N ASN A 147 11.27 1.61 7.90
CA ASN A 147 12.22 2.68 8.21
C ASN A 147 13.62 2.38 7.67
N LEU A 148 14.26 3.34 7.02
CA LEU A 148 15.59 3.14 6.43
C LEU A 148 16.74 3.11 7.46
N TRP A 149 16.57 3.82 8.59
CA TRP A 149 17.58 3.94 9.64
C TRP A 149 16.94 4.01 11.04
N GLU A 150 17.74 4.27 12.07
CA GLU A 150 17.31 4.39 13.46
C GLU A 150 16.36 5.57 13.67
N VAL A 151 15.27 5.32 14.39
CA VAL A 151 14.23 6.32 14.68
C VAL A 151 13.98 6.36 16.18
N THR A 152 13.40 7.46 16.66
CA THR A 152 13.02 7.58 18.07
C THR A 152 11.59 7.12 18.28
N ASP A 153 11.37 6.25 19.26
CA ASP A 153 10.08 5.61 19.58
C ASP A 153 8.89 6.59 19.53
N LYS A 154 8.98 7.71 20.25
CA LYS A 154 7.88 8.69 20.31
C LYS A 154 7.50 9.30 18.95
N ASP A 155 8.46 9.61 18.10
CA ASP A 155 8.16 10.22 16.79
C ASP A 155 7.66 9.17 15.80
N ILE A 156 8.20 7.95 15.82
CA ILE A 156 7.73 6.88 14.93
C ILE A 156 6.34 6.38 15.35
N ASP A 157 6.03 6.39 16.65
CA ASP A 157 4.69 6.09 17.15
C ASP A 157 3.67 7.14 16.68
N ARG A 158 4.03 8.43 16.71
CA ARG A 158 3.19 9.50 16.14
C ARG A 158 2.93 9.30 14.65
N PHE A 159 3.96 8.95 13.88
CA PHE A 159 3.84 8.61 12.47
C PHE A 159 2.92 7.40 12.25
N GLY A 160 3.16 6.30 12.98
CA GLY A 160 2.41 5.06 12.87
C GLY A 160 0.93 5.26 13.19
N LYS A 161 0.62 6.01 14.25
CA LYS A 161 -0.75 6.38 14.62
C LYS A 161 -1.42 7.24 13.55
N ALA A 162 -0.73 8.26 13.04
CA ALA A 162 -1.26 9.11 11.96
C ALA A 162 -1.56 8.30 10.69
N MET A 163 -0.70 7.32 10.35
CA MET A 163 -0.94 6.39 9.24
C MET A 163 -2.20 5.55 9.44
N LEU A 164 -2.30 4.87 10.58
CA LEU A 164 -3.42 3.98 10.89
C LEU A 164 -4.75 4.74 10.95
N ASP A 165 -4.77 5.90 11.62
CA ASP A 165 -5.95 6.76 11.69
C ASP A 165 -6.39 7.23 10.30
N ALA A 166 -5.45 7.60 9.42
CA ALA A 166 -5.76 8.03 8.07
C ALA A 166 -6.34 6.89 7.22
N TRP A 167 -5.82 5.66 7.37
CA TRP A 167 -6.35 4.48 6.68
C TRP A 167 -7.77 4.15 7.12
N LEU A 168 -8.08 4.23 8.42
CA LEU A 168 -9.44 4.00 8.91
C LEU A 168 -10.41 5.09 8.48
N ARG A 169 -9.96 6.35 8.44
CA ARG A 169 -10.76 7.46 7.90
C ARG A 169 -11.09 7.23 6.42
N GLU A 170 -10.13 6.78 5.61
CA GLU A 170 -10.41 6.46 4.20
C GLU A 170 -11.35 5.27 4.06
N ARG A 171 -11.22 4.24 4.90
CA ARG A 171 -12.13 3.10 4.88
C ARG A 171 -13.58 3.49 5.15
N THR A 172 -13.79 4.48 6.03
CA THR A 172 -15.12 4.94 6.45
C THR A 172 -15.66 6.10 5.61
N SER A 173 -14.81 6.76 4.82
CA SER A 173 -15.22 7.89 4.01
C SER A 173 -16.15 7.42 2.87
N PRO A 174 -17.25 8.15 2.61
CA PRO A 174 -18.06 7.88 1.44
C PRO A 174 -17.27 8.24 0.19
N SER A 175 -17.53 7.53 -0.91
CA SER A 175 -16.95 7.85 -2.22
C SER A 175 -17.45 9.21 -2.73
N LEU A 176 -16.79 10.29 -2.34
CA LEU A 176 -16.96 11.57 -3.04
C LEU A 176 -16.30 11.42 -4.41
N GLY A 177 -17.10 11.49 -5.47
CA GLY A 177 -16.61 11.51 -6.85
C GLY A 177 -15.57 12.62 -7.04
N CYS A 178 -14.57 12.33 -7.87
CA CYS A 178 -13.49 13.26 -8.18
C CYS A 178 -14.01 14.35 -9.12
N ALA A 179 -14.16 15.58 -8.62
CA ALA A 179 -14.42 16.75 -9.47
C ALA A 179 -13.17 17.23 -10.25
N GLN A 180 -12.00 16.63 -10.00
CA GLN A 180 -10.74 17.06 -10.62
C GLN A 180 -10.44 16.34 -11.94
N SER A 181 -11.08 15.21 -12.23
CA SER A 181 -10.85 14.45 -13.46
C SER A 181 -11.28 15.23 -14.70
N ASP A 182 -12.35 16.01 -14.62
CA ASP A 182 -12.85 16.83 -15.74
C ASP A 182 -11.83 17.91 -16.14
N LEU A 183 -11.14 18.52 -15.17
CA LEU A 183 -10.18 19.60 -15.45
C LEU A 183 -8.91 19.10 -16.13
N VAL A 184 -8.39 17.92 -15.75
CA VAL A 184 -7.14 17.39 -16.33
C VAL A 184 -7.39 16.74 -17.70
N VAL A 185 -8.58 16.16 -17.92
CA VAL A 185 -9.00 15.69 -19.25
C VAL A 185 -9.19 16.86 -20.19
N GLU A 186 -9.86 17.95 -19.76
CA GLU A 186 -9.96 19.18 -20.56
C GLU A 186 -8.58 19.78 -20.88
N GLU A 187 -7.63 19.76 -19.94
CA GLU A 187 -6.27 20.26 -20.17
C GLU A 187 -5.44 19.38 -21.13
N PHE A 188 -5.64 18.06 -21.11
CA PHE A 188 -5.01 17.12 -22.05
C PHE A 188 -5.62 17.18 -23.45
N GLU A 189 -6.95 17.29 -23.55
CA GLU A 189 -7.64 17.49 -24.84
C GLU A 189 -7.23 18.82 -25.49
N ALA A 190 -7.11 19.89 -24.69
CA ALA A 190 -6.64 21.20 -25.13
C ALA A 190 -5.17 21.22 -25.56
N ARG A 191 -4.35 20.25 -25.13
CA ARG A 191 -2.91 20.15 -25.44
C ARG A 191 -2.57 19.16 -26.56
N THR A 192 -3.55 18.65 -27.31
CA THR A 192 -3.26 17.87 -28.52
C THR A 192 -2.47 18.75 -29.51
N ILE A 193 -1.16 18.49 -29.62
CA ILE A 193 -0.28 19.20 -30.55
C ILE A 193 -0.84 18.99 -31.95
N ARG A 194 -1.24 20.11 -32.56
CA ARG A 194 -1.68 20.20 -33.96
C ARG A 194 -0.57 19.61 -34.84
N GLY A 195 -0.72 18.35 -35.22
CA GLY A 195 0.10 17.76 -36.27
C GLY A 195 -0.10 18.57 -37.55
N CYS A 196 0.94 19.28 -37.97
CA CYS A 196 0.98 19.97 -39.25
C CYS A 196 0.62 18.98 -40.37
N LYS A 197 -0.57 19.11 -40.95
CA LYS A 197 -0.91 18.49 -42.24
C LYS A 197 -0.82 19.53 -43.34
N GLY A 198 0.22 19.39 -44.16
CA GLY A 198 0.30 20.00 -45.48
C GLY A 198 -0.86 19.53 -46.37
N ASN A 199 -1.34 20.46 -47.19
CA ASN A 199 -2.49 20.36 -48.07
C ASN A 199 -2.32 19.37 -49.22
N VAL A 200 -3.23 18.39 -49.40
CA VAL A 200 -3.65 17.90 -50.74
C VAL A 200 -5.12 17.43 -50.77
N ARG A 201 -5.92 18.22 -51.51
CA ARG A 201 -7.15 17.97 -52.31
C ARG A 201 -8.04 16.71 -52.13
N ARG A 202 -9.25 16.98 -51.63
CA ARG A 202 -10.62 16.68 -52.15
C ARG A 202 -10.84 15.47 -53.11
N LYS A 203 -11.70 14.51 -52.68
CA LYS A 203 -12.74 13.89 -53.53
C LYS A 203 -13.87 13.23 -52.71
N THR A 204 -15.07 13.36 -53.27
CA THR A 204 -16.42 13.13 -52.72
C THR A 204 -16.87 11.66 -52.83
N ARG A 205 -17.58 11.09 -51.82
CA ARG A 205 -18.72 10.17 -52.05
C ARG A 205 -19.60 9.95 -50.80
N ARG A 206 -20.84 9.58 -51.08
CA ARG A 206 -22.12 9.62 -50.35
C ARG A 206 -22.34 8.53 -49.28
N LYS A 207 -23.09 8.93 -48.23
CA LYS A 207 -24.25 8.27 -47.55
C LYS A 207 -24.05 6.92 -46.83
N LYS A 208 -24.18 6.93 -45.50
CA LYS A 208 -25.15 6.12 -44.73
C LYS A 208 -25.20 6.62 -43.27
N SER A 209 -26.41 6.76 -42.75
CA SER A 209 -26.74 7.05 -41.35
C SER A 209 -26.44 5.84 -40.46
N PRO A 210 -26.07 6.06 -39.19
CA PRO A 210 -26.44 5.16 -38.09
C PRO A 210 -27.47 5.89 -37.20
N GLU A 211 -28.69 5.39 -37.09
CA GLU A 211 -29.10 4.37 -36.11
C GLU A 211 -28.73 4.76 -34.68
N VAL A 212 -29.80 5.08 -33.94
CA VAL A 212 -29.85 5.33 -32.50
C VAL A 212 -29.37 4.06 -31.80
N HIS A 213 -28.23 4.16 -31.11
CA HIS A 213 -27.81 3.15 -30.15
C HIS A 213 -27.67 3.84 -28.80
N ASP A 214 -28.42 3.31 -27.83
CA ASP A 214 -28.40 3.69 -26.42
C ASP A 214 -26.97 3.70 -25.89
N THR A 215 -26.40 4.90 -25.74
CA THR A 215 -25.17 5.08 -24.96
C THR A 215 -25.59 5.02 -23.49
N SER A 216 -25.64 3.80 -22.93
CA SER A 216 -25.60 3.62 -21.49
C SER A 216 -24.42 4.42 -20.96
N SER A 217 -24.70 5.48 -20.21
CA SER A 217 -23.69 6.29 -19.56
C SER A 217 -22.83 5.39 -18.68
N ILE A 218 -21.66 5.00 -19.18
CA ILE A 218 -20.58 4.46 -18.36
C ILE A 218 -20.26 5.60 -17.41
N LYS A 219 -20.78 5.52 -16.19
CA LYS A 219 -20.31 6.37 -15.10
C LYS A 219 -18.86 5.94 -14.90
N ASP A 220 -17.92 6.68 -15.47
CA ASP A 220 -16.52 6.62 -15.11
C ASP A 220 -16.44 7.04 -13.63
N SER A 221 -16.63 6.07 -12.73
CA SER A 221 -16.27 6.24 -11.34
C SER A 221 -14.75 6.30 -11.30
N CYS A 222 -14.23 7.51 -11.35
CA CYS A 222 -12.83 7.82 -11.09
C CYS A 222 -12.33 7.08 -9.82
N ASP A 223 -11.59 6.00 -10.00
CA ASP A 223 -10.95 5.20 -8.93
C ASP A 223 -9.68 5.89 -8.37
N HIS A 224 -9.73 7.23 -8.25
CA HIS A 224 -8.62 8.06 -7.80
C HIS A 224 -8.56 8.17 -6.27
N GLY A 225 -8.89 7.08 -5.57
CA GLY A 225 -8.71 7.01 -4.13
C GLY A 225 -7.22 7.20 -3.75
N PRO A 226 -6.93 7.93 -2.66
CA PRO A 226 -5.58 8.07 -2.14
C PRO A 226 -4.93 6.69 -1.92
N LYS A 227 -3.63 6.60 -2.23
CA LYS A 227 -2.85 5.37 -2.09
C LYS A 227 -1.97 5.46 -0.83
N ILE A 228 -1.41 4.34 -0.38
CA ILE A 228 -0.55 4.29 0.83
C ILE A 228 0.54 5.38 0.84
N GLY A 229 1.13 5.70 -0.32
CA GLY A 229 2.11 6.77 -0.45
C GLY A 229 1.60 8.16 -0.05
N SER A 230 0.33 8.51 -0.33
CA SER A 230 -0.23 9.81 0.05
C SER A 230 -0.50 9.88 1.56
N PHE A 231 -0.98 8.79 2.16
CA PHE A 231 -1.13 8.70 3.62
C PHE A 231 0.21 8.80 4.32
N MET A 232 1.24 8.12 3.81
CA MET A 232 2.61 8.24 4.31
C MET A 232 3.09 9.67 4.27
N SER A 233 2.89 10.38 3.15
CA SER A 233 3.29 11.78 3.03
C SER A 233 2.68 12.66 4.13
N GLN A 234 1.38 12.51 4.40
CA GLN A 234 0.69 13.27 5.45
C GLN A 234 1.16 12.87 6.85
N ALA A 235 1.37 11.58 7.10
CA ALA A 235 1.81 11.09 8.40
C ALA A 235 3.22 11.59 8.78
N ARG A 236 4.09 11.94 7.82
CA ARG A 236 5.41 12.55 8.11
C ARG A 236 5.29 13.88 8.85
N GLU A 237 4.19 14.61 8.66
CA GLU A 237 3.92 15.88 9.33
C GLU A 237 3.65 15.71 10.83
N ALA A 238 3.29 14.50 11.28
CA ALA A 238 3.09 14.20 12.69
C ALA A 238 4.43 14.11 13.47
N CYS A 239 5.55 13.87 12.77
CA CYS A 239 6.87 13.74 13.37
C CYS A 239 7.41 15.11 13.83
N THR A 240 7.96 15.17 15.04
CA THR A 240 8.62 16.37 15.55
C THR A 240 9.94 16.63 14.82
N ARG A 241 10.65 15.56 14.45
CA ARG A 241 11.93 15.61 13.71
C ARG A 241 11.70 15.21 12.25
N PRO A 242 11.36 16.16 11.36
CA PRO A 242 10.89 15.84 10.00
C PRO A 242 11.94 15.14 9.13
N PHE A 243 13.24 15.43 9.30
CA PHE A 243 14.28 14.81 8.49
C PHE A 243 14.96 13.61 9.18
N LEU A 244 15.02 13.60 10.52
CA LEU A 244 15.69 12.51 11.23
C LEU A 244 14.75 11.31 11.44
N THR A 245 13.47 11.55 11.68
CA THR A 245 12.47 10.49 11.81
C THR A 245 11.45 10.57 10.69
N GLY A 246 10.91 11.75 10.38
CA GLY A 246 9.91 11.92 9.35
C GLY A 246 10.37 11.49 7.94
N ALA A 247 11.67 11.50 7.62
CA ALA A 247 12.18 11.05 6.32
C ALA A 247 12.57 9.56 6.28
N SER A 248 12.62 8.88 7.43
CA SER A 248 13.03 7.46 7.54
C SER A 248 12.01 6.48 6.94
N PRO A 249 10.68 6.65 7.15
CA PRO A 249 9.69 5.77 6.54
C PRO A 249 9.79 5.78 5.01
N VAL A 250 9.68 4.63 4.38
CA VAL A 250 9.62 4.46 2.93
C VAL A 250 8.61 3.38 2.58
N CYS A 251 8.08 3.43 1.35
CA CYS A 251 7.21 2.41 0.79
C CYS A 251 7.96 1.59 -0.28
N TYR A 252 8.03 0.28 -0.10
CA TYR A 252 8.41 -0.67 -1.13
C TYR A 252 7.15 -1.36 -1.65
N GLY A 253 6.88 -1.33 -2.95
CA GLY A 253 5.70 -1.98 -3.50
C GLY A 253 5.11 -1.22 -4.69
N ILE A 254 3.92 -1.62 -5.07
CA ILE A 254 3.09 -0.93 -6.05
C ILE A 254 2.10 0.01 -5.34
N PRO A 255 1.58 1.04 -6.03
CA PRO A 255 0.51 1.85 -5.48
C PRO A 255 -0.64 0.94 -5.01
N THR A 256 -0.99 1.06 -3.73
CA THR A 256 -2.00 0.23 -3.07
C THR A 256 -2.98 1.15 -2.39
N GLY A 257 -4.28 0.94 -2.61
CA GLY A 257 -5.35 1.73 -2.01
C GLY A 257 -5.95 1.06 -0.77
N ILE A 258 -6.83 1.80 -0.09
CA ILE A 258 -7.62 1.29 1.03
C ILE A 258 -9.00 0.89 0.52
N ARG A 259 -9.47 -0.31 0.89
CA ARG A 259 -10.81 -0.80 0.59
C ARG A 259 -11.82 -0.07 1.48
N ARG A 260 -12.84 0.53 0.87
CA ARG A 260 -13.89 1.24 1.59
C ARG A 260 -14.94 0.25 2.09
N LYS A 261 -15.62 0.61 3.18
CA LYS A 261 -16.66 -0.23 3.78
C LYS A 261 -17.85 -0.47 2.84
N THR A 262 -18.11 0.44 1.91
CA THR A 262 -19.17 0.31 0.89
C THR A 262 -18.90 -0.78 -0.15
N ASP A 263 -17.66 -1.27 -0.23
CA ASP A 263 -17.21 -2.22 -1.23
C ASP A 263 -17.16 -3.67 -0.69
N LEU A 264 -17.61 -3.87 0.56
CA LEU A 264 -17.71 -5.15 1.28
C LEU A 264 -19.18 -5.58 1.41
#